data_AF-A0A2A6CIP0-F1
#
_entry.id   AF-A0A2A6CIP0-F1
#
_cell.length_a   1.000
_cell.length_b   1.000
_cell.length_c   1.000
_cell.angle_alpha   90.00
_cell.angle_beta   90.00
_cell.angle_gamma   90.00
#
_symmetry.space_group_name_H-M   'P 1'
#
loop_
_entity.id
_entity.type
_entity.pdbx_description
1 polymer ?
#
loop_
_entity_poly.entity_id
_entity_poly.type
_entity_poly.pdbx_seq_one_letter_code
_entity_poly.pdbx_strand_id
1 'polypeptide(L)'
;MPPPATDGKVDAKDIAPNWKKLKEEEANAPPKEKKTIPFNPNKKRKFNDGAHEPAIKKTRKVEIPVTGADKETGELTPIIAIDCEYVGVGDEGKDDNLARVSIVNEEGKIVYDKFVRPKMKVVDYRTAVSGIRPANLLNASRFEDVQKEVHKIMEGRIVVGHALHNDMRVLCLSHPRKLTRDTYKCKTIRQMINPPVAHPSLKLLASKILGIDIQQGEHDSIIDARVALRIYLNLKKKWEEEIKSDRMGNCLPLMGGNQSTPSSTSSSSQSAPTSYTNPLALPHNLSYSHSFTLNSHFSRAHIHISNESEQMSLEQSNRVRSLLAQIPAMGYRKEMGETECAICMGELDAGERVRYLPCMHLFHVECVDDWLIRSFNCPSCLEPVDSTMLSSFTAHNTLKLSEIASSSASN
;
A
#
# COMPACT_ATOMS: atom_id res chain seq x y z
N MET A 1 -22.76 41.07 38.88
CA MET A 1 -21.51 41.74 38.47
C MET A 1 -20.36 40.77 38.70
N PRO A 2 -19.80 40.16 37.65
CA PRO A 2 -18.54 39.42 37.73
C PRO A 2 -17.34 40.38 37.61
N PRO A 3 -16.16 40.03 38.14
CA PRO A 3 -14.97 40.88 38.06
C PRO A 3 -14.35 40.85 36.64
N PRO A 4 -13.57 41.88 36.25
CA PRO A 4 -12.98 41.98 34.92
C PRO A 4 -11.80 41.00 34.75
N ALA A 5 -11.73 40.39 33.57
CA ALA A 5 -10.61 39.56 33.14
C ALA A 5 -9.36 40.42 32.93
N THR A 6 -8.25 40.02 33.57
CA THR A 6 -6.92 40.61 33.33
C THR A 6 -6.22 39.84 32.23
N ASP A 7 -5.93 40.52 31.11
CA ASP A 7 -5.10 40.03 30.01
C ASP A 7 -3.65 39.82 30.47
N GLY A 8 -3.28 38.57 30.69
CA GLY A 8 -1.89 38.14 30.85
C GLY A 8 -1.31 37.71 29.50
N LYS A 9 -0.57 38.60 28.83
CA LYS A 9 0.32 38.23 27.72
C LYS A 9 1.40 37.28 28.24
N VAL A 10 1.39 36.04 27.75
CA VAL A 10 2.51 35.11 27.90
C VAL A 10 3.48 35.31 26.72
N ASP A 11 4.66 35.83 27.02
CA ASP A 11 5.75 36.00 26.06
C ASP A 11 6.33 34.64 25.63
N ALA A 12 6.57 34.48 24.32
CA ALA A 12 7.02 33.24 23.67
C ALA A 12 8.49 32.88 23.94
N LYS A 13 9.04 33.20 25.12
CA LYS A 13 10.44 32.92 25.50
C LYS A 13 10.62 32.02 26.72
N ASP A 14 9.55 31.59 27.38
CA ASP A 14 9.65 30.85 28.65
C ASP A 14 9.18 29.38 28.62
N ILE A 15 9.48 28.65 27.54
CA ILE A 15 9.43 27.17 27.56
C ILE A 15 10.64 26.59 26.82
N ALA A 16 11.75 26.39 27.55
CA ALA A 16 12.68 25.24 27.47
C ALA A 16 14.08 25.59 28.02
N PRO A 17 14.49 25.10 29.20
CA PRO A 17 15.87 25.14 29.63
C PRO A 17 16.48 23.74 29.62
N ASN A 18 16.94 23.23 28.47
CA ASN A 18 18.00 22.21 28.49
C ASN A 18 18.87 22.06 27.24
N TRP A 19 18.71 22.90 26.20
CA TRP A 19 19.52 22.75 24.98
C TRP A 19 20.92 23.39 25.09
N LYS A 20 21.10 24.39 25.96
CA LYS A 20 22.38 25.10 26.14
C LYS A 20 23.42 24.26 26.90
N LYS A 21 23.00 23.43 27.86
CA LYS A 21 23.89 22.53 28.61
C LYS A 21 24.47 21.41 27.75
N LEU A 22 23.68 20.88 26.81
CA LEU A 22 24.13 19.83 25.87
C LEU A 22 25.25 20.31 24.93
N LYS A 23 25.23 21.58 24.51
CA LYS A 23 26.29 22.14 23.65
C LYS A 23 27.61 22.40 24.38
N GLU A 24 27.56 22.73 25.67
CA GLU A 24 28.78 22.91 26.50
C GLU A 24 29.43 21.56 26.88
N GLU A 25 28.63 20.50 27.01
CA GLU A 25 29.15 19.15 27.28
C GLU A 25 29.81 18.51 26.03
N GLU A 26 29.28 18.75 24.82
CA GLU A 26 29.93 18.30 23.58
C GLU A 26 31.22 19.05 23.26
N ALA A 27 31.33 20.33 23.65
CA ALA A 27 32.53 21.14 23.42
C ALA A 27 33.71 20.76 24.34
N ASN A 28 33.44 20.08 25.47
CA ASN A 28 34.44 19.71 26.48
C ASN A 28 34.82 18.22 26.48
N ALA A 29 34.35 17.42 25.51
CA ALA A 29 34.67 16.01 25.42
C ALA A 29 36.11 15.76 24.90
N PRO A 30 36.93 14.91 25.54
CA PRO A 30 38.29 14.63 25.10
C PRO A 30 38.33 13.83 23.77
N PRO A 31 39.40 13.96 22.95
CA PRO A 31 39.45 13.34 21.63
C PRO A 31 39.50 11.82 21.71
N LYS A 32 38.65 11.12 20.95
CA LYS A 32 38.66 9.65 20.85
C LYS A 32 39.84 9.18 19.98
N GLU A 33 40.76 8.41 20.57
CA GLU A 33 41.90 7.79 19.87
C GLU A 33 41.44 6.80 18.80
N LYS A 34 41.94 6.99 17.57
CA LYS A 34 41.77 6.04 16.47
C LYS A 34 42.82 4.92 16.59
N LYS A 35 42.39 3.70 16.90
CA LYS A 35 43.27 2.52 16.84
C LYS A 35 43.54 2.15 15.37
N THR A 36 44.73 2.48 14.88
CA THR A 36 45.28 1.97 13.61
C THR A 36 45.82 0.55 13.81
N ILE A 37 45.33 -0.41 13.03
CA ILE A 37 45.84 -1.78 13.00
C ILE A 37 47.01 -1.81 11.99
N PRO A 38 48.23 -2.27 12.35
CA PRO A 38 49.34 -2.29 11.40
C PRO A 38 49.21 -3.44 10.39
N PHE A 39 49.36 -3.10 9.11
CA PHE A 39 49.44 -4.05 7.99
C PHE A 39 50.85 -4.66 7.93
N ASN A 40 50.97 -5.98 8.12
CA ASN A 40 52.22 -6.72 7.96
C ASN A 40 52.25 -7.43 6.59
N PRO A 41 53.16 -7.09 5.67
CA PRO A 41 53.12 -7.61 4.30
C PRO A 41 53.70 -9.03 4.10
N ASN A 42 54.14 -9.73 5.16
CA ASN A 42 54.93 -10.96 5.00
C ASN A 42 54.35 -12.26 5.61
N LYS A 43 53.03 -12.49 5.49
CA LYS A 43 52.45 -13.82 5.78
C LYS A 43 51.92 -14.49 4.51
N LYS A 44 52.81 -15.20 3.80
CA LYS A 44 52.44 -16.15 2.74
C LYS A 44 51.49 -17.20 3.31
N ARG A 45 50.24 -17.22 2.85
CA ARG A 45 49.27 -18.28 3.18
C ARG A 45 49.65 -19.53 2.38
N LYS A 46 50.08 -20.58 3.09
CA LYS A 46 50.16 -21.93 2.53
C LYS A 46 48.75 -22.39 2.18
N PHE A 47 48.53 -22.75 0.91
CA PHE A 47 47.36 -23.50 0.48
C PHE A 47 47.48 -24.91 1.08
N ASN A 48 46.46 -25.32 1.83
CA ASN A 48 46.28 -26.71 2.24
C ASN A 48 45.01 -27.19 1.53
N ASP A 49 45.22 -28.07 0.54
CA ASP A 49 44.15 -28.80 -0.13
C ASP A 49 43.67 -29.89 0.83
N GLY A 50 42.53 -29.63 1.47
CA GLY A 50 41.84 -30.57 2.33
C GLY A 50 40.35 -30.38 2.17
N ALA A 51 39.70 -31.33 1.52
CA ALA A 51 38.25 -31.39 1.37
C ALA A 51 37.59 -31.37 2.75
N HIS A 52 37.07 -30.21 3.14
CA HIS A 52 36.19 -30.06 4.28
C HIS A 52 34.85 -29.60 3.74
N GLU A 53 33.91 -30.55 3.66
CA GLU A 53 32.52 -30.29 3.38
C GLU A 53 32.01 -29.22 4.37
N PRO A 54 31.48 -28.08 3.90
CA PRO A 54 31.10 -27.00 4.79
C PRO A 54 29.84 -27.43 5.55
N ALA A 55 29.97 -27.58 6.86
CA ALA A 55 28.84 -27.82 7.75
C ALA A 55 27.78 -26.72 7.53
N ILE A 56 26.64 -27.11 6.96
CA ILE A 56 25.45 -26.28 6.82
C ILE A 56 25.05 -25.83 8.22
N LYS A 57 25.27 -24.55 8.53
CA LYS A 57 24.73 -23.93 9.74
C LYS A 57 23.20 -24.03 9.65
N LYS A 58 22.61 -24.96 10.41
CA LYS A 58 21.15 -25.05 10.59
C LYS A 58 20.66 -23.69 11.09
N THR A 59 20.01 -22.91 10.22
CA THR A 59 19.31 -21.70 10.61
C THR A 59 18.25 -22.09 11.63
N ARG A 60 18.39 -21.63 12.89
CA ARG A 60 17.34 -21.77 13.89
C ARG A 60 16.07 -21.16 13.29
N LYS A 61 15.02 -21.95 13.13
CA LYS A 61 13.71 -21.49 12.66
C LYS A 61 13.15 -20.64 13.81
N VAL A 62 13.32 -19.32 13.74
CA VAL A 62 12.71 -18.40 14.72
C VAL A 62 11.20 -18.59 14.61
N GLU A 63 10.56 -19.03 15.70
CA GLU A 63 9.12 -19.16 15.74
C GLU A 63 8.51 -17.78 15.93
N ILE A 64 8.12 -17.16 14.82
CA ILE A 64 7.43 -15.87 14.84
C ILE A 64 6.11 -16.04 15.61
N PRO A 65 5.88 -15.23 16.67
CA PRO A 65 4.68 -15.31 17.48
C PRO A 65 3.44 -14.97 16.64
N VAL A 66 2.34 -15.66 16.91
CA VAL A 66 1.04 -15.40 16.24
C VAL A 66 -0.05 -15.09 17.26
N THR A 67 0.36 -14.68 18.46
CA THR A 67 -0.53 -14.28 19.55
C THR A 67 -0.29 -12.82 19.92
N GLY A 68 -1.34 -12.11 20.35
CA GLY A 68 -1.28 -10.69 20.70
C GLY A 68 -0.58 -10.38 22.03
N ALA A 69 -0.13 -11.39 22.77
CA ALA A 69 0.58 -11.20 24.03
C ALA A 69 2.03 -10.74 23.84
N ASP A 70 2.65 -11.11 22.71
CA ASP A 70 4.04 -10.80 22.44
C ASP A 70 4.18 -9.40 21.83
N LYS A 71 4.68 -8.48 22.67
CA LYS A 71 5.00 -7.09 22.30
C LYS A 71 6.50 -6.82 22.26
N GLU A 72 7.32 -7.86 22.04
CA GLU A 72 8.76 -7.68 21.93
C GLU A 72 9.09 -6.71 20.78
N THR A 73 9.90 -5.70 21.08
CA THR A 73 10.39 -4.74 20.10
C THR A 73 11.73 -5.18 19.53
N GLY A 74 12.03 -4.79 18.29
CA GLY A 74 13.25 -5.21 17.61
C GLY A 74 13.82 -4.14 16.69
N GLU A 75 15.04 -4.39 16.23
CA GLU A 75 15.72 -3.53 15.26
C GLU A 75 15.21 -3.78 13.83
N LEU A 76 15.41 -2.76 12.98
CA LEU A 76 15.10 -2.83 11.56
C LEU A 76 15.96 -3.87 10.84
N THR A 77 15.31 -4.74 10.06
CA THR A 77 15.96 -5.73 9.20
C THR A 77 15.75 -5.40 7.71
N PRO A 78 16.45 -6.07 6.77
CA PRO A 78 16.23 -5.87 5.33
C PRO A 78 14.84 -6.29 4.81
N ILE A 79 14.17 -7.20 5.52
CA ILE A 79 12.79 -7.63 5.26
C ILE A 79 11.94 -7.13 6.43
N ILE A 80 10.81 -6.52 6.11
CA ILE A 80 9.80 -6.12 7.08
C ILE A 80 8.42 -6.60 6.61
N ALA A 81 7.46 -6.69 7.52
CA ALA A 81 6.06 -6.84 7.18
C ALA A 81 5.22 -5.72 7.79
N ILE A 82 4.21 -5.28 7.05
CA ILE A 82 3.33 -4.16 7.42
C ILE A 82 1.87 -4.59 7.29
N ASP A 83 1.05 -4.05 8.18
CA ASP A 83 -0.40 -4.12 8.12
C ASP A 83 -1.02 -2.89 8.79
N CYS A 84 -2.17 -2.45 8.31
CA CYS A 84 -2.86 -1.25 8.76
C CYS A 84 -4.33 -1.51 9.09
N GLU A 85 -4.82 -0.82 10.13
CA GLU A 85 -6.24 -0.74 10.45
C GLU A 85 -6.83 0.61 10.02
N TYR A 86 -8.08 0.56 9.56
CA TYR A 86 -8.77 1.71 8.99
C TYR A 86 -10.09 2.01 9.70
N VAL A 87 -10.50 3.27 9.63
CA VAL A 87 -11.83 3.74 10.03
C VAL A 87 -12.55 4.36 8.84
N GLY A 88 -13.88 4.32 8.87
CA GLY A 88 -14.78 4.93 7.90
C GLY A 88 -14.95 6.43 8.12
N VAL A 89 -14.70 7.20 7.06
CA VAL A 89 -14.91 8.65 6.99
C VAL A 89 -15.77 9.00 5.77
N GLY A 90 -16.14 10.28 5.64
CA GLY A 90 -16.95 10.75 4.52
C GLY A 90 -18.41 10.31 4.62
N ASP A 91 -19.14 10.47 3.51
CA ASP A 91 -20.56 10.16 3.46
C ASP A 91 -20.81 8.68 3.74
N GLU A 92 -21.59 8.40 4.77
CA GLU A 92 -21.91 7.05 5.26
C GLU A 92 -20.69 6.22 5.70
N GLY A 93 -19.52 6.82 5.92
CA GLY A 93 -18.32 6.10 6.38
C GLY A 93 -17.69 5.17 5.33
N LYS A 94 -17.96 5.41 4.04
CA LYS A 94 -17.47 4.56 2.93
C LYS A 94 -15.98 4.70 2.66
N ASP A 95 -15.41 5.87 2.94
CA ASP A 95 -13.99 6.13 2.67
C ASP A 95 -13.10 5.62 3.79
N ASP A 96 -11.99 4.98 3.44
CA ASP A 96 -11.01 4.49 4.41
C ASP A 96 -10.06 5.61 4.86
N ASN A 97 -9.81 5.73 6.16
CA ASN A 97 -8.71 6.52 6.70
C ASN A 97 -7.88 5.68 7.67
N LEU A 98 -6.55 5.87 7.61
CA LEU A 98 -5.61 5.18 8.48
C LEU A 98 -5.89 5.49 9.97
N ALA A 99 -5.95 4.45 10.79
CA ALA A 99 -6.15 4.56 12.23
C ALA A 99 -5.09 3.84 13.06
N ARG A 100 -4.44 2.80 12.53
CA ARG A 100 -3.27 2.15 13.13
C ARG A 100 -2.38 1.59 12.03
N VAL A 101 -1.08 1.60 12.24
CA VAL A 101 -0.11 0.89 11.38
C VAL A 101 0.87 0.13 12.26
N SER A 102 1.12 -1.12 11.90
CA SER A 102 2.05 -2.02 12.57
C SER A 102 3.10 -2.52 11.58
N ILE A 103 4.37 -2.48 11.97
CA ILE A 103 5.51 -2.99 11.20
C ILE A 103 6.35 -3.91 12.08
N VAL A 104 6.64 -5.10 11.58
CA VAL A 104 7.50 -6.08 12.23
C VAL A 104 8.73 -6.39 11.37
N ASN A 105 9.84 -6.75 12.02
CA ASN A 105 11.08 -7.16 11.36
C ASN A 105 11.04 -8.64 10.93
N GLU A 106 12.13 -9.16 10.33
CA GLU A 106 12.22 -10.55 9.83
C GLU A 106 12.07 -11.61 10.94
N GLU A 107 12.31 -11.24 12.20
CA GLU A 107 12.11 -12.09 13.38
C GLU A 107 10.68 -12.00 13.95
N GLY A 108 9.84 -11.12 13.40
CA GLY A 108 8.50 -10.85 13.90
C GLY A 108 8.44 -9.88 15.08
N LYS A 109 9.56 -9.25 15.46
CA LYS A 109 9.58 -8.24 16.53
C LYS A 109 9.03 -6.91 16.02
N ILE A 110 8.34 -6.18 16.90
CA ILE A 110 7.70 -4.92 16.57
C ILE A 110 8.78 -3.85 16.38
N VAL A 111 8.79 -3.25 15.20
CA VAL A 111 9.66 -2.11 14.89
C VAL A 111 8.87 -0.80 14.98
N TYR A 112 7.59 -0.86 14.64
CA TYR A 112 6.71 0.29 14.61
C TYR A 112 5.28 -0.15 14.91
N ASP A 113 4.60 0.50 15.84
CA ASP A 113 3.18 0.30 16.12
C ASP A 113 2.61 1.61 16.65
N LYS A 114 1.79 2.29 15.86
CA LYS A 114 1.19 3.57 16.24
C LYS A 114 -0.26 3.66 15.82
N PHE A 115 -1.08 4.20 16.72
CA PHE A 115 -2.37 4.79 16.35
C PHE A 115 -2.16 6.12 15.64
N VAL A 116 -2.98 6.36 14.63
CA VAL A 116 -2.87 7.49 13.72
C VAL A 116 -4.15 8.30 13.77
N ARG A 117 -4.03 9.62 13.88
CA ARG A 117 -5.16 10.53 13.81
C ARG A 117 -5.68 10.59 12.37
N PRO A 118 -6.94 10.20 12.09
CA PRO A 118 -7.55 10.31 10.77
C PRO A 118 -7.55 11.76 10.26
N LYS A 119 -7.35 11.95 8.95
CA LYS A 119 -7.38 13.28 8.31
C LYS A 119 -8.79 13.87 8.30
N MET A 120 -9.80 13.01 8.23
CA MET A 120 -11.20 13.37 8.23
C MET A 120 -11.90 12.91 9.51
N LYS A 121 -13.06 13.49 9.79
CA LYS A 121 -13.91 13.09 10.90
C LYS A 121 -14.38 11.64 10.72
N VAL A 122 -14.17 10.83 11.75
CA VAL A 122 -14.62 9.44 11.79
C VAL A 122 -16.13 9.37 11.89
N VAL A 123 -16.74 8.64 10.96
CA VAL A 123 -18.18 8.35 10.92
C VAL A 123 -18.44 6.92 11.42
N ASP A 124 -17.56 5.99 11.07
CA ASP A 124 -17.63 4.60 11.52
C ASP A 124 -16.25 4.10 11.94
N TYR A 125 -16.12 3.61 13.18
CA TYR A 125 -14.85 3.07 13.67
C TYR A 125 -14.57 1.66 13.16
N ARG A 126 -15.60 0.94 12.67
CA ARG A 126 -15.51 -0.44 12.19
C ARG A 126 -14.90 -1.38 13.24
N THR A 127 -15.11 -1.08 14.53
CA THR A 127 -14.43 -1.71 15.67
C THR A 127 -14.51 -3.23 15.67
N ALA A 128 -15.64 -3.80 15.24
CA ALA A 128 -15.82 -5.26 15.18
C ALA A 128 -14.82 -5.96 14.26
N VAL A 129 -14.27 -5.21 13.29
CA VAL A 129 -13.20 -5.67 12.39
C VAL A 129 -11.87 -5.07 12.82
N SER A 130 -11.76 -3.75 12.94
CA SER A 130 -10.47 -3.05 13.09
C SER A 130 -9.90 -3.01 14.52
N GLY A 131 -10.71 -3.31 15.53
CA GLY A 131 -10.37 -3.11 16.94
C GLY A 131 -10.20 -1.64 17.37
N ILE A 132 -10.40 -0.67 16.47
CA ILE A 132 -10.21 0.76 16.75
C ILE A 132 -11.40 1.31 17.54
N ARG A 133 -11.10 2.08 18.59
CA ARG A 133 -12.07 2.77 19.44
C ARG A 133 -11.71 4.27 19.53
N PRO A 134 -12.68 5.16 19.86
CA PRO A 134 -12.40 6.58 20.07
C PRO A 134 -11.24 6.85 21.04
N ALA A 135 -11.14 6.05 22.10
CA ALA A 135 -10.08 6.17 23.10
C ALA A 135 -8.67 5.93 22.52
N ASN A 136 -8.54 5.09 21.48
CA ASN A 136 -7.25 4.87 20.81
C ASN A 136 -6.76 6.12 20.06
N LEU A 137 -7.69 6.98 19.63
CA LEU A 137 -7.39 8.13 18.78
C LEU A 137 -7.17 9.45 19.54
N LEU A 138 -7.41 9.48 20.86
CA LEU A 138 -7.27 10.69 21.69
C LEU A 138 -5.84 11.27 21.67
N ASN A 139 -4.84 10.39 21.73
CA ASN A 139 -3.41 10.75 21.74
C ASN A 139 -2.67 10.16 20.53
N ALA A 140 -3.40 9.89 19.44
CA ALA A 140 -2.81 9.31 18.24
C ALA A 140 -1.85 10.28 17.54
N SER A 141 -0.83 9.73 16.89
CA SER A 141 0.16 10.52 16.15
C SER A 141 -0.46 11.17 14.92
N ARG A 142 0.06 12.32 14.51
CA ARG A 142 -0.41 13.00 13.28
C ARG A 142 -0.08 12.14 12.06
N PHE A 143 -0.99 12.13 11.09
CA PHE A 143 -0.82 11.36 9.86
C PHE A 143 0.50 11.68 9.15
N GLU A 144 0.84 12.97 9.02
CA GLU A 144 2.02 13.39 8.25
C GLU A 144 3.34 12.89 8.85
N ASP A 145 3.41 12.81 10.19
CA ASP A 145 4.59 12.33 10.89
C ASP A 145 4.72 10.81 10.71
N VAL A 146 3.61 10.10 10.89
CA VAL A 146 3.54 8.64 10.69
C VAL A 146 3.89 8.27 9.25
N GLN A 147 3.34 8.98 8.26
CA GLN A 147 3.62 8.73 6.85
C GLN A 147 5.12 8.84 6.54
N LYS A 148 5.79 9.89 7.04
CA LYS A 148 7.24 10.08 6.84
C LYS A 148 8.06 8.99 7.52
N GLU A 149 7.69 8.62 8.73
CA GLU A 149 8.36 7.57 9.50
C GLU A 149 8.21 6.21 8.81
N VAL A 150 7.01 5.84 8.38
CA VAL A 150 6.72 4.60 7.65
C VAL A 150 7.46 4.58 6.31
N HIS A 151 7.46 5.69 5.56
CA HIS A 151 8.20 5.80 4.30
C HIS A 151 9.70 5.51 4.50
N LYS A 152 10.31 6.13 5.51
CA LYS A 152 11.72 5.92 5.86
C LYS A 152 12.02 4.49 6.29
N ILE A 153 11.08 3.86 7.01
CA ILE A 153 11.19 2.45 7.40
C ILE A 153 11.14 1.55 6.16
N MET A 154 10.25 1.81 5.21
CA MET A 154 10.09 0.99 4.01
C MET A 154 11.23 1.17 2.98
N GLU A 155 11.87 2.33 2.96
CA GLU A 155 12.87 2.69 1.96
C GLU A 155 14.01 1.65 1.87
N GLY A 156 14.24 1.14 0.66
CA GLY A 156 15.31 0.17 0.36
C GLY A 156 15.10 -1.25 0.92
N ARG A 157 13.94 -1.55 1.54
CA ARG A 157 13.65 -2.85 2.17
C ARG A 157 12.65 -3.66 1.38
N ILE A 158 12.64 -4.97 1.61
CA ILE A 158 11.56 -5.83 1.14
C ILE A 158 10.36 -5.64 2.07
N VAL A 159 9.22 -5.24 1.51
CA VAL A 159 7.96 -5.05 2.25
C VAL A 159 7.03 -6.21 1.96
N VAL A 160 6.71 -6.98 2.99
CA VAL A 160 5.77 -8.10 2.96
C VAL A 160 4.42 -7.68 3.53
N GLY A 161 3.33 -8.23 3.01
CA GLY A 161 2.01 -8.04 3.59
C GLY A 161 0.93 -8.81 2.84
N HIS A 162 -0.33 -8.45 3.07
CA HIS A 162 -1.49 -9.07 2.43
C HIS A 162 -2.41 -8.01 1.86
N ALA A 163 -2.61 -8.01 0.54
CA ALA A 163 -3.40 -7.00 -0.16
C ALA A 163 -2.86 -5.57 0.08
N LEU A 164 -1.54 -5.42 0.03
CA LEU A 164 -0.78 -4.21 0.38
C LEU A 164 -1.23 -2.92 -0.32
N HIS A 165 -1.90 -3.03 -1.48
CA HIS A 165 -2.51 -1.89 -2.15
C HIS A 165 -3.51 -1.12 -1.28
N ASN A 166 -4.19 -1.79 -0.35
CA ASN A 166 -5.09 -1.13 0.61
C ASN A 166 -4.31 -0.30 1.63
N ASP A 167 -3.25 -0.88 2.22
CA ASP A 167 -2.39 -0.22 3.19
C ASP A 167 -1.69 0.99 2.57
N MET A 168 -1.11 0.80 1.38
CA MET A 168 -0.44 1.84 0.61
C MET A 168 -1.37 3.00 0.26
N ARG A 169 -2.63 2.71 -0.09
CA ARG A 169 -3.65 3.72 -0.40
C ARG A 169 -3.93 4.62 0.81
N VAL A 170 -4.16 4.05 1.99
CA VAL A 170 -4.46 4.87 3.18
C VAL A 170 -3.24 5.55 3.77
N LEU A 171 -2.04 4.98 3.61
CA LEU A 171 -0.77 5.59 3.99
C LEU A 171 -0.40 6.73 3.03
N CYS A 172 -1.05 6.79 1.86
CA CYS A 172 -0.63 7.63 0.75
C CYS A 172 0.88 7.42 0.46
N LEU A 173 1.32 6.16 0.41
CA LEU A 173 2.68 5.75 0.03
C LEU A 173 2.65 4.72 -1.10
N SER A 174 3.70 4.68 -1.93
CA SER A 174 3.93 3.58 -2.86
C SER A 174 5.22 2.86 -2.49
N HIS A 175 5.39 1.65 -3.00
CA HIS A 175 6.60 0.86 -2.79
C HIS A 175 7.03 0.17 -4.09
N PRO A 176 8.34 0.13 -4.43
CA PRO A 176 8.79 -0.50 -5.66
C PRO A 176 8.37 -1.96 -5.74
N ARG A 177 7.74 -2.39 -6.84
CA ARG A 177 7.28 -3.77 -7.02
C ARG A 177 8.37 -4.82 -6.81
N LYS A 178 9.60 -4.52 -7.25
CA LYS A 178 10.78 -5.38 -7.04
C LYS A 178 11.10 -5.63 -5.55
N LEU A 179 10.60 -4.78 -4.67
CA LEU A 179 10.74 -4.82 -3.23
C LEU A 179 9.43 -5.24 -2.51
N THR A 180 8.27 -5.25 -3.18
CA THR A 180 6.97 -5.69 -2.64
C THR A 180 6.75 -7.20 -2.71
N ARG A 181 6.35 -7.83 -1.58
CA ARG A 181 5.97 -9.24 -1.44
C ARG A 181 4.54 -9.33 -0.91
N ASP A 182 3.58 -9.21 -1.82
CA ASP A 182 2.16 -9.26 -1.50
C ASP A 182 1.62 -10.70 -1.57
N THR A 183 1.26 -11.27 -0.40
CA THR A 183 0.72 -12.64 -0.29
C THR A 183 -0.62 -12.81 -1.00
N TYR A 184 -1.39 -11.73 -1.19
CA TYR A 184 -2.64 -11.73 -1.95
C TYR A 184 -2.41 -11.96 -3.45
N LYS A 185 -1.25 -11.55 -3.97
CA LYS A 185 -0.92 -11.59 -5.42
C LYS A 185 -0.06 -12.77 -5.84
N CYS A 186 0.54 -13.48 -4.91
CA CYS A 186 1.44 -14.59 -5.23
C CYS A 186 0.70 -15.72 -5.97
N LYS A 187 1.06 -15.94 -7.24
CA LYS A 187 0.47 -16.99 -8.10
C LYS A 187 0.67 -18.39 -7.47
N THR A 188 1.86 -18.65 -6.95
CA THR A 188 2.21 -19.91 -6.31
C THR A 188 1.35 -20.19 -5.07
N ILE A 189 1.06 -19.16 -4.25
CA ILE A 189 0.13 -19.30 -3.14
C ILE A 189 -1.27 -19.69 -3.63
N ARG A 190 -1.79 -19.01 -4.67
CA ARG A 190 -3.13 -19.30 -5.21
C ARG A 190 -3.26 -20.71 -5.75
N GLN A 191 -2.20 -21.23 -6.37
CA GLN A 191 -2.15 -22.59 -6.92
C GLN A 191 -1.96 -23.67 -5.83
N MET A 192 -1.39 -23.34 -4.68
CA MET A 192 -1.23 -24.27 -3.55
C MET A 192 -2.55 -24.55 -2.82
N ILE A 193 -3.57 -23.71 -2.98
CA ILE A 193 -4.89 -23.90 -2.38
C ILE A 193 -5.74 -24.76 -3.34
N ASN A 194 -6.35 -25.83 -2.80
CA ASN A 194 -7.25 -26.69 -3.57
C ASN A 194 -8.67 -26.65 -2.96
N PRO A 195 -9.70 -26.25 -3.74
CA PRO A 195 -9.63 -25.70 -5.09
C PRO A 195 -8.91 -24.33 -5.13
N PRO A 196 -8.34 -23.93 -6.28
CA PRO A 196 -7.69 -22.64 -6.42
C PRO A 196 -8.66 -21.49 -6.12
N VAL A 197 -8.19 -20.51 -5.33
CA VAL A 197 -8.96 -19.31 -5.00
C VAL A 197 -8.25 -18.11 -5.62
N ALA A 198 -8.97 -17.33 -6.43
CA ALA A 198 -8.40 -16.17 -7.12
C ALA A 198 -7.94 -15.08 -6.14
N HIS A 199 -8.71 -14.87 -5.06
CA HIS A 199 -8.49 -13.82 -4.07
C HIS A 199 -8.64 -14.41 -2.65
N PRO A 200 -7.63 -15.17 -2.17
CA PRO A 200 -7.71 -15.81 -0.86
C PRO A 200 -7.54 -14.76 0.25
N SER A 201 -8.33 -14.88 1.33
CA SER A 201 -8.15 -14.07 2.53
C SER A 201 -6.91 -14.51 3.32
N LEU A 202 -6.33 -13.60 4.11
CA LEU A 202 -5.22 -13.92 5.00
C LEU A 202 -5.59 -15.09 5.95
N LYS A 203 -6.82 -15.10 6.49
CA LYS A 203 -7.34 -16.21 7.30
C LYS A 203 -7.28 -17.55 6.58
N LEU A 204 -7.69 -17.60 5.31
CA LEU A 204 -7.63 -18.82 4.51
C LEU A 204 -6.17 -19.27 4.30
N LEU A 205 -5.27 -18.32 4.00
CA LEU A 205 -3.85 -18.61 3.82
C LEU A 205 -3.19 -19.12 5.10
N ALA A 206 -3.48 -18.48 6.23
CA ALA A 206 -2.99 -18.87 7.54
C ALA A 206 -3.40 -20.31 7.87
N SER A 207 -4.67 -20.65 7.65
CA SER A 207 -5.18 -22.01 7.86
C SER A 207 -4.52 -23.03 6.93
N LYS A 208 -4.46 -22.76 5.62
CA LYS A 208 -3.99 -23.74 4.63
C LYS A 208 -2.47 -23.91 4.60
N ILE A 209 -1.71 -22.85 4.82
CA ILE A 209 -0.24 -22.87 4.69
C ILE A 209 0.44 -23.07 6.04
N LEU A 210 -0.06 -22.42 7.09
CA LEU A 210 0.56 -22.43 8.41
C LEU A 210 -0.14 -23.35 9.41
N GLY A 211 -1.36 -23.82 9.10
CA GLY A 211 -2.15 -24.63 10.02
C GLY A 211 -2.63 -23.87 11.25
N ILE A 212 -2.74 -22.54 11.17
CA ILE A 212 -3.17 -21.68 12.28
C ILE A 212 -4.49 -21.00 11.94
N ASP A 213 -5.26 -20.71 12.97
CA ASP A 213 -6.51 -19.97 12.85
C ASP A 213 -6.33 -18.57 13.44
N ILE A 214 -6.80 -17.56 12.72
CA ILE A 214 -6.65 -16.14 13.05
C ILE A 214 -7.97 -15.40 12.82
N GLN A 215 -8.07 -14.15 13.27
CA GLN A 215 -9.25 -13.30 13.03
C GLN A 215 -10.55 -13.98 13.50
N GLN A 216 -10.54 -14.46 14.76
CA GLN A 216 -11.72 -15.00 15.46
C GLN A 216 -12.54 -13.91 16.17
N GLY A 217 -12.03 -12.67 16.16
CA GLY A 217 -12.68 -11.47 16.68
C GLY A 217 -12.12 -10.25 15.95
N GLU A 218 -11.86 -9.18 16.71
CA GLU A 218 -11.20 -7.97 16.19
C GLU A 218 -9.83 -8.31 15.60
N HIS A 219 -9.45 -7.64 14.52
CA HIS A 219 -8.15 -7.76 13.90
C HIS A 219 -7.07 -7.09 14.76
N ASP A 220 -5.87 -7.61 14.66
CA ASP A 220 -4.68 -7.01 15.25
C ASP A 220 -3.61 -6.95 14.17
N SER A 221 -3.39 -5.74 13.64
CA SER A 221 -2.36 -5.49 12.61
C SER A 221 -0.97 -6.05 12.94
N ILE A 222 -0.58 -6.21 14.21
CA ILE A 222 0.70 -6.89 14.53
C ILE A 222 0.63 -8.37 14.13
N ILE A 223 -0.45 -9.05 14.50
CA ILE A 223 -0.65 -10.47 14.19
C ILE A 223 -0.74 -10.66 12.68
N ASP A 224 -1.52 -9.83 12.00
CA ASP A 224 -1.73 -9.95 10.56
C ASP A 224 -0.44 -9.71 9.78
N ALA A 225 0.37 -8.71 10.16
CA ALA A 225 1.72 -8.50 9.60
C ALA A 225 2.65 -9.71 9.84
N ARG A 226 2.65 -10.28 11.06
CA ARG A 226 3.47 -11.47 11.40
C ARG A 226 3.03 -12.71 10.61
N VAL A 227 1.73 -12.90 10.41
CA VAL A 227 1.19 -14.02 9.63
C VAL A 227 1.60 -13.90 8.17
N ALA A 228 1.43 -12.71 7.57
CA ALA A 228 1.87 -12.44 6.19
C ALA A 228 3.38 -12.68 6.03
N LEU A 229 4.19 -12.22 6.99
CA LEU A 229 5.62 -12.48 7.03
C LEU A 229 5.93 -13.98 7.07
N ARG A 230 5.26 -14.72 7.95
CA ARG A 230 5.49 -16.16 8.12
C ARG A 230 5.09 -16.94 6.87
N ILE A 231 4.02 -16.56 6.17
CA ILE A 231 3.65 -17.13 4.86
C ILE A 231 4.79 -16.90 3.86
N TYR A 232 5.26 -15.65 3.72
CA TYR A 232 6.37 -15.32 2.83
C TYR A 232 7.62 -16.12 3.17
N LEU A 233 8.05 -16.17 4.44
CA LEU A 233 9.27 -16.87 4.85
C LEU A 233 9.21 -18.37 4.58
N ASN A 234 8.04 -19.02 4.73
CA ASN A 234 7.87 -20.44 4.36
C ASN A 234 8.02 -20.68 2.85
N LEU A 235 7.72 -19.68 2.03
CA LEU A 235 7.77 -19.77 0.56
C LEU A 235 8.94 -19.02 -0.07
N LYS A 236 9.78 -18.36 0.74
CA LYS A 236 10.81 -17.39 0.34
C LYS A 236 11.68 -17.89 -0.79
N LYS A 237 12.15 -19.14 -0.69
CA LYS A 237 13.01 -19.73 -1.73
C LYS A 237 12.33 -19.75 -3.10
N LYS A 238 11.13 -20.33 -3.19
CA LYS A 238 10.36 -20.45 -4.44
C LYS A 238 9.94 -19.08 -4.97
N TRP A 239 9.46 -18.22 -4.07
CA TRP A 239 8.99 -16.88 -4.43
C TRP A 239 10.14 -16.03 -5.00
N GLU A 240 11.30 -16.00 -4.35
CA GLU A 240 12.44 -15.21 -4.85
C GLU A 240 13.05 -15.81 -6.12
N GLU A 241 12.89 -17.11 -6.38
CA GLU A 241 13.26 -17.74 -7.66
C GLU A 241 12.30 -17.29 -8.79
N GLU A 242 11.00 -17.26 -8.55
CA GLU A 242 9.97 -16.80 -9.50
C GLU A 242 10.18 -15.33 -9.90
N ILE A 243 10.46 -14.46 -8.93
CA ILE A 243 10.74 -13.03 -9.21
C ILE A 243 11.99 -12.89 -10.10
N LYS A 244 12.99 -13.77 -9.94
CA LYS A 244 14.19 -13.76 -10.78
C LYS A 244 13.90 -14.26 -12.19
N SER A 245 13.07 -15.31 -12.34
CA SER A 245 12.71 -15.83 -13.67
C SER A 245 11.86 -14.85 -14.46
N ASP A 246 10.90 -14.17 -13.82
CA ASP A 246 10.06 -13.16 -14.49
C ASP A 246 10.90 -11.99 -15.03
N ARG A 247 11.99 -11.61 -14.33
CA ARG A 247 12.91 -10.57 -14.82
C ARG A 247 13.71 -11.02 -16.03
N MET A 248 14.08 -12.28 -16.10
CA MET A 248 14.92 -12.80 -17.19
C MET A 248 14.11 -13.08 -18.46
N GLY A 249 12.80 -13.32 -18.32
CA GLY A 249 11.85 -13.46 -19.43
C GLY A 249 11.60 -12.17 -20.23
N ASN A 250 11.87 -11.00 -19.66
CA ASN A 250 11.70 -9.70 -20.33
C ASN A 250 12.94 -9.19 -21.11
N CYS A 251 14.02 -9.97 -21.18
CA CYS A 251 15.28 -9.56 -21.83
C CYS A 251 15.62 -10.30 -23.14
N LEU A 252 14.70 -11.05 -23.74
CA LEU A 252 14.90 -11.65 -25.08
C LEU A 252 14.38 -10.69 -26.17
N PRO A 253 15.24 -10.13 -27.03
CA PRO A 253 14.78 -9.51 -28.26
C PRO A 253 14.21 -10.63 -29.14
N LEU A 254 12.91 -10.57 -29.44
CA LEU A 254 12.29 -11.39 -30.48
C LEU A 254 12.92 -11.01 -31.83
N MET A 255 14.00 -11.71 -32.18
CA MET A 255 14.50 -11.77 -33.54
C MET A 255 13.86 -12.98 -34.24
N GLY A 256 12.89 -12.68 -35.11
CA GLY A 256 12.70 -13.29 -36.43
C GLY A 256 12.24 -14.74 -36.54
N GLY A 257 11.11 -14.94 -37.26
CA GLY A 257 10.78 -16.25 -37.81
C GLY A 257 9.38 -16.38 -38.41
N ASN A 258 9.12 -15.71 -39.52
CA ASN A 258 8.03 -16.02 -40.46
C ASN A 258 8.09 -17.49 -40.89
N GLN A 259 6.94 -18.20 -40.92
CA GLN A 259 6.44 -18.88 -42.13
C GLN A 259 5.15 -19.71 -41.89
N SER A 260 4.13 -19.38 -42.69
CA SER A 260 3.27 -20.29 -43.45
C SER A 260 2.21 -21.13 -42.73
N THR A 261 0.95 -20.76 -42.97
CA THR A 261 -0.22 -21.66 -43.07
C THR A 261 -0.05 -22.66 -44.24
N PRO A 262 -0.84 -23.75 -44.32
CA PRO A 262 -2.15 -23.63 -44.95
C PRO A 262 -3.29 -24.41 -44.27
N SER A 263 -4.48 -23.89 -44.56
CA SER A 263 -5.85 -24.34 -44.35
C SER A 263 -6.19 -25.78 -44.80
N SER A 264 -7.14 -26.40 -44.10
CA SER A 264 -8.15 -27.26 -44.75
C SER A 264 -9.48 -27.25 -43.98
N THR A 265 -10.51 -26.89 -44.75
CA THR A 265 -11.96 -26.89 -44.52
C THR A 265 -12.57 -28.28 -44.30
N SER A 266 -13.61 -28.37 -43.48
CA SER A 266 -14.87 -29.05 -43.83
C SER A 266 -15.97 -28.82 -42.80
N SER A 267 -17.21 -28.84 -43.30
CA SER A 267 -18.46 -28.33 -42.76
C SER A 267 -19.43 -29.45 -42.32
N SER A 268 -20.52 -29.02 -41.67
CA SER A 268 -21.84 -29.69 -41.58
C SER A 268 -21.98 -30.78 -40.48
N SER A 269 -23.08 -30.96 -39.74
CA SER A 269 -24.41 -30.36 -39.68
C SER A 269 -25.23 -31.03 -38.56
N GLN A 270 -26.06 -30.24 -37.87
CA GLN A 270 -27.41 -30.51 -37.31
C GLN A 270 -27.71 -31.81 -36.51
N SER A 271 -28.26 -31.67 -35.30
CA SER A 271 -29.67 -32.04 -34.98
C SER A 271 -30.01 -31.87 -33.49
N ALA A 272 -31.21 -31.32 -33.22
CA ALA A 272 -32.00 -31.46 -31.98
C ALA A 272 -33.17 -32.43 -32.29
N PRO A 273 -33.92 -33.04 -31.33
CA PRO A 273 -34.92 -32.29 -30.54
C PRO A 273 -35.32 -32.85 -29.13
N THR A 274 -36.02 -32.00 -28.32
CA THR A 274 -37.19 -32.26 -27.40
C THR A 274 -37.09 -33.30 -26.24
N SER A 275 -37.76 -33.23 -25.07
CA SER A 275 -38.51 -32.24 -24.26
C SER A 275 -39.08 -32.97 -23.00
N TYR A 276 -39.40 -32.21 -21.92
CA TYR A 276 -40.21 -32.55 -20.71
C TYR A 276 -39.63 -33.58 -19.69
N THR A 277 -39.73 -33.49 -18.36
CA THR A 277 -40.62 -32.82 -17.39
C THR A 277 -39.87 -32.53 -16.06
N ASN A 278 -40.40 -31.61 -15.25
CA ASN A 278 -40.05 -31.34 -13.84
C ASN A 278 -41.17 -31.95 -12.95
N PRO A 279 -40.95 -32.36 -11.67
CA PRO A 279 -41.14 -31.37 -10.60
C PRO A 279 -40.32 -31.56 -9.28
N LEU A 280 -40.08 -30.39 -8.64
CA LEU A 280 -40.14 -30.06 -7.19
C LEU A 280 -39.18 -30.74 -6.19
N ALA A 281 -38.26 -29.94 -5.60
CA ALA A 281 -38.44 -29.33 -4.27
C ALA A 281 -37.22 -28.47 -3.83
N LEU A 282 -37.52 -27.23 -3.44
CA LEU A 282 -36.70 -26.23 -2.71
C LEU A 282 -36.40 -26.68 -1.25
N PRO A 283 -35.67 -25.92 -0.38
CA PRO A 283 -35.17 -24.54 -0.49
C PRO A 283 -33.69 -24.39 0.02
N HIS A 284 -33.00 -23.25 0.20
CA HIS A 284 -33.30 -21.82 0.31
C HIS A 284 -32.05 -21.01 -0.09
N ASN A 285 -32.27 -19.95 -0.86
CA ASN A 285 -31.36 -18.86 -1.22
C ASN A 285 -31.17 -17.89 -0.03
N LEU A 286 -30.16 -17.01 -0.06
CA LEU A 286 -30.40 -15.62 -0.48
C LEU A 286 -29.11 -14.75 -0.52
N SER A 287 -28.88 -14.22 -1.72
CA SER A 287 -28.14 -13.00 -2.03
C SER A 287 -28.87 -11.76 -1.52
N TYR A 288 -28.11 -10.74 -1.13
CA TYR A 288 -28.60 -9.47 -0.62
C TYR A 288 -28.66 -8.44 -1.75
N SER A 289 -29.84 -7.86 -1.97
CA SER A 289 -30.06 -6.70 -2.83
C SER A 289 -30.74 -5.57 -2.06
N HIS A 290 -30.37 -4.34 -2.41
CA HIS A 290 -30.91 -3.08 -1.91
C HIS A 290 -32.38 -2.88 -2.29
N SER A 291 -33.15 -2.23 -1.39
CA SER A 291 -34.30 -1.41 -1.77
C SER A 291 -34.51 -0.24 -0.81
N PHE A 292 -34.81 0.92 -1.42
CA PHE A 292 -35.24 2.17 -0.78
C PHE A 292 -36.66 2.03 -0.22
N THR A 293 -36.95 2.70 0.90
CA THR A 293 -38.29 3.26 1.19
C THR A 293 -38.17 4.53 2.04
N LEU A 294 -38.88 5.57 1.61
CA LEU A 294 -39.16 6.79 2.35
C LEU A 294 -40.14 6.50 3.49
N ASN A 295 -39.90 7.07 4.67
CA ASN A 295 -41.01 7.48 5.54
C ASN A 295 -40.62 8.68 6.41
N SER A 296 -41.48 9.69 6.33
CA SER A 296 -41.45 10.98 7.01
C SER A 296 -42.01 10.90 8.44
N HIS A 297 -41.63 11.91 9.24
CA HIS A 297 -42.14 12.32 10.55
C HIS A 297 -41.45 11.76 11.82
N PHE A 298 -40.41 12.49 12.26
CA PHE A 298 -40.28 12.85 13.67
C PHE A 298 -39.71 14.27 13.83
N SER A 299 -40.23 15.00 14.82
CA SER A 299 -40.18 16.45 14.96
C SER A 299 -38.84 17.02 15.44
N ARG A 300 -38.44 18.09 14.74
CA ARG A 300 -37.62 19.27 15.09
C ARG A 300 -37.24 19.48 16.58
N ALA A 301 -35.94 19.41 16.89
CA ALA A 301 -35.25 20.24 17.89
C ALA A 301 -33.75 20.38 17.55
N HIS A 302 -33.22 21.60 17.69
CA HIS A 302 -31.91 22.11 17.25
C HIS A 302 -30.66 21.44 17.84
N ILE A 303 -29.60 21.27 17.02
CA ILE A 303 -28.22 21.68 17.37
C ILE A 303 -27.54 22.22 16.10
N HIS A 304 -27.20 23.51 16.10
CA HIS A 304 -26.58 24.23 14.99
C HIS A 304 -25.08 24.41 15.29
N ILE A 305 -24.29 23.33 15.21
CA ILE A 305 -22.82 23.28 15.42
C ILE A 305 -22.39 22.04 14.60
N SER A 306 -21.58 22.02 13.53
CA SER A 306 -20.42 22.80 13.08
C SER A 306 -20.27 22.59 11.55
N ASN A 307 -20.70 23.55 10.73
CA ASN A 307 -20.72 23.38 9.26
C ASN A 307 -19.40 23.80 8.58
N GLU A 308 -18.58 24.62 9.23
CA GLU A 308 -17.41 25.26 8.60
C GLU A 308 -16.26 24.29 8.29
N SER A 309 -16.00 23.29 9.16
CA SER A 309 -14.92 22.32 8.94
C SER A 309 -15.25 21.28 7.86
N GLU A 310 -16.52 20.84 7.79
CA GLU A 310 -17.00 19.90 6.76
C GLU A 310 -17.07 20.63 5.40
N GLN A 311 -17.59 21.87 5.36
CA GLN A 311 -17.60 22.71 4.16
C GLN A 311 -16.19 23.02 3.64
N MET A 312 -15.23 23.32 4.53
CA MET A 312 -13.84 23.60 4.14
C MET A 312 -13.15 22.37 3.52
N SER A 313 -13.44 21.15 4.01
CA SER A 313 -12.89 19.91 3.44
C SER A 313 -13.51 19.54 2.08
N LEU A 314 -14.81 19.81 1.90
CA LEU A 314 -15.52 19.53 0.65
C LEU A 314 -15.13 20.54 -0.44
N GLU A 315 -14.98 21.82 -0.08
CA GLU A 315 -14.53 22.86 -1.01
C GLU A 315 -13.08 22.63 -1.46
N GLN A 316 -12.19 22.22 -0.55
CA GLN A 316 -10.83 21.78 -0.89
C GLN A 316 -10.87 20.57 -1.83
N SER A 317 -11.68 19.55 -1.53
CA SER A 317 -11.84 18.37 -2.38
C SER A 317 -12.38 18.72 -3.77
N ASN A 318 -13.33 19.65 -3.87
CA ASN A 318 -13.88 20.11 -5.14
C ASN A 318 -12.89 20.94 -5.95
N ARG A 319 -12.08 21.78 -5.29
CA ARG A 319 -10.96 22.49 -5.94
C ARG A 319 -9.93 21.50 -6.48
N VAL A 320 -9.55 20.48 -5.70
CA VAL A 320 -8.64 19.42 -6.15
C VAL A 320 -9.24 18.69 -7.35
N ARG A 321 -10.50 18.24 -7.30
CA ARG A 321 -11.17 17.59 -8.46
C ARG A 321 -11.19 18.48 -9.70
N SER A 322 -11.44 19.77 -9.54
CA SER A 322 -11.42 20.73 -10.66
C SER A 322 -10.02 20.87 -11.28
N LEU A 323 -8.96 20.84 -10.46
CA LEU A 323 -7.58 20.80 -10.94
C LEU A 323 -7.27 19.46 -11.63
N LEU A 324 -7.69 18.33 -11.05
CA LEU A 324 -7.49 17.00 -11.64
C LEU A 324 -8.15 16.84 -13.01
N ALA A 325 -9.29 17.50 -13.23
CA ALA A 325 -9.95 17.52 -14.54
C ALA A 325 -9.07 18.14 -15.65
N GLN A 326 -8.07 18.96 -15.30
CA GLN A 326 -7.14 19.57 -16.25
C GLN A 326 -5.97 18.63 -16.60
N ILE A 327 -5.71 17.59 -15.80
CA ILE A 327 -4.76 16.55 -16.18
C ILE A 327 -5.42 15.73 -17.29
N PRO A 328 -4.80 15.56 -18.48
CA PRO A 328 -5.38 14.71 -19.53
C PRO A 328 -5.44 13.26 -19.08
N ALA A 329 -6.60 12.61 -19.31
CA ALA A 329 -6.73 11.17 -19.26
C ALA A 329 -6.67 10.61 -20.68
N MET A 330 -5.98 9.50 -20.89
CA MET A 330 -5.86 8.86 -22.19
C MET A 330 -5.98 7.34 -22.08
N GLY A 331 -6.24 6.67 -23.20
CA GLY A 331 -6.17 5.22 -23.27
C GLY A 331 -4.70 4.77 -23.23
N TYR A 332 -4.40 3.80 -22.37
CA TYR A 332 -3.05 3.24 -22.25
C TYR A 332 -2.64 2.53 -23.54
N ARG A 333 -1.41 2.81 -24.00
CA ARG A 333 -0.76 2.11 -25.10
C ARG A 333 0.48 1.40 -24.56
N LYS A 334 0.60 0.10 -24.81
CA LYS A 334 1.67 -0.79 -24.28
C LYS A 334 3.10 -0.38 -24.66
N GLU A 335 3.24 0.58 -25.57
CA GLU A 335 4.51 1.12 -26.05
C GLU A 335 5.20 2.09 -25.07
N MET A 336 4.51 2.55 -24.00
CA MET A 336 4.94 3.68 -23.15
C MET A 336 5.68 3.30 -21.84
N GLY A 337 6.35 2.15 -21.79
CA GLY A 337 7.34 1.83 -20.74
C GLY A 337 6.78 1.32 -19.40
N GLU A 338 5.83 2.02 -18.77
CA GLU A 338 5.22 1.57 -17.50
C GLU A 338 4.03 0.64 -17.79
N THR A 339 4.12 -0.62 -17.37
CA THR A 339 3.08 -1.63 -17.64
C THR A 339 2.16 -1.89 -16.46
N GLU A 340 2.32 -1.16 -15.36
CA GLU A 340 1.57 -1.40 -14.12
C GLU A 340 1.34 -0.10 -13.34
N CYS A 341 0.21 -0.02 -12.64
CA CYS A 341 -0.14 1.10 -11.78
C CYS A 341 0.44 0.90 -10.39
N ALA A 342 1.26 1.84 -9.89
CA ALA A 342 1.92 1.70 -8.59
C ALA A 342 0.97 1.85 -7.37
N ILE A 343 -0.26 2.33 -7.57
CA ILE A 343 -1.28 2.48 -6.51
C ILE A 343 -2.01 1.16 -6.26
N CYS A 344 -2.70 0.62 -7.27
CA CYS A 344 -3.39 -0.67 -7.16
C CYS A 344 -2.43 -1.87 -7.30
N MET A 345 -1.19 -1.60 -7.73
CA MET A 345 -0.16 -2.59 -8.04
C MET A 345 -0.63 -3.61 -9.10
N GLY A 346 -1.55 -3.21 -9.98
CA GLY A 346 -2.15 -4.04 -11.04
C GLY A 346 -1.52 -3.76 -12.41
N GLU A 347 -1.68 -4.72 -13.33
CA GLU A 347 -1.27 -4.58 -14.73
C GLU A 347 -2.09 -3.51 -15.45
N LEU A 348 -1.45 -2.77 -16.37
CA LEU A 348 -2.07 -1.80 -17.25
C LEU A 348 -2.39 -2.47 -18.59
N ASP A 349 -3.66 -2.51 -18.94
CA ASP A 349 -4.14 -3.10 -20.19
C ASP A 349 -4.40 -2.06 -21.27
N ALA A 350 -4.21 -2.47 -22.53
CA ALA A 350 -4.36 -1.57 -23.66
C ALA A 350 -5.79 -1.01 -23.72
N GLY A 351 -5.92 0.31 -23.79
CA GLY A 351 -7.21 1.01 -23.78
C GLY A 351 -7.75 1.36 -22.38
N GLU A 352 -7.13 0.89 -21.30
CA GLU A 352 -7.50 1.35 -19.95
C GLU A 352 -7.25 2.85 -19.79
N ARG A 353 -8.11 3.54 -19.03
CA ARG A 353 -7.92 4.97 -18.81
C ARG A 353 -6.82 5.22 -17.79
N VAL A 354 -5.80 5.95 -18.21
CA VAL A 354 -4.62 6.29 -17.41
C VAL A 354 -4.34 7.79 -17.43
N ARG A 355 -3.60 8.26 -16.42
CA ARG A 355 -3.08 9.64 -16.33
C ARG A 355 -1.57 9.62 -16.16
N TYR A 356 -0.91 10.49 -16.92
CA TYR A 356 0.44 10.93 -16.59
C TYR A 356 0.34 12.15 -15.67
N LEU A 357 1.00 12.09 -14.53
CA LEU A 357 1.21 13.29 -13.73
C LEU A 357 2.29 14.18 -14.38
N PRO A 358 2.44 15.46 -13.99
CA PRO A 358 3.48 16.34 -14.54
C PRO A 358 4.91 15.80 -14.41
N CYS A 359 5.15 14.95 -13.40
CA CYS A 359 6.40 14.21 -13.20
C CYS A 359 6.56 12.96 -14.08
N MET A 360 5.64 12.73 -15.03
CA MET A 360 5.59 11.64 -16.01
C MET A 360 5.34 10.22 -15.46
N HIS A 361 5.02 10.05 -14.19
CA HIS A 361 4.54 8.76 -13.67
C HIS A 361 3.10 8.48 -14.11
N LEU A 362 2.82 7.22 -14.46
CA LEU A 362 1.55 6.74 -15.00
C LEU A 362 0.74 5.95 -13.97
N PHE A 363 -0.57 6.20 -13.94
CA PHE A 363 -1.50 5.49 -13.06
C PHE A 363 -2.87 5.32 -13.73
N HIS A 364 -3.66 4.33 -13.28
CA HIS A 364 -5.09 4.29 -13.57
C HIS A 364 -5.77 5.57 -13.09
N VAL A 365 -6.69 6.13 -13.90
CA VAL A 365 -7.43 7.35 -13.54
C VAL A 365 -8.12 7.20 -12.18
N GLU A 366 -8.82 6.09 -11.98
CA GLU A 366 -9.59 5.83 -10.75
C GLU A 366 -8.69 5.76 -9.51
N CYS A 367 -7.47 5.24 -9.67
CA CYS A 367 -6.53 5.14 -8.57
C CYS A 367 -5.90 6.48 -8.20
N VAL A 368 -5.44 7.24 -9.20
CA VAL A 368 -4.70 8.49 -8.95
C VAL A 368 -5.62 9.66 -8.61
N ASP A 369 -6.86 9.65 -9.09
CA ASP A 369 -7.82 10.70 -8.74
C ASP A 369 -8.23 10.58 -7.26
N ASP A 370 -8.55 9.37 -6.77
CA ASP A 370 -8.80 9.13 -5.33
C ASP A 370 -7.58 9.48 -4.48
N TRP A 371 -6.38 9.11 -4.94
CA TRP A 371 -5.14 9.45 -4.25
C TRP A 371 -4.96 10.97 -4.10
N LEU A 372 -5.09 11.72 -5.19
CA LEU A 372 -4.79 13.14 -5.20
C LEU A 372 -5.80 13.96 -4.39
N ILE A 373 -7.01 13.43 -4.17
CA ILE A 373 -7.98 13.99 -3.20
C ILE A 373 -7.43 13.92 -1.77
N ARG A 374 -6.68 12.87 -1.42
CA ARG A 374 -6.14 12.63 -0.06
C ARG A 374 -4.75 13.24 0.15
N SER A 375 -3.96 13.33 -0.92
CA SER A 375 -2.58 13.80 -0.92
C SER A 375 -2.22 14.35 -2.29
N PHE A 376 -1.95 15.65 -2.40
CA PHE A 376 -1.65 16.33 -3.67
C PHE A 376 -0.20 16.11 -4.17
N ASN A 377 0.35 14.94 -3.87
CA ASN A 377 1.71 14.52 -4.19
C ASN A 377 1.66 13.26 -5.06
N CYS A 378 2.58 13.14 -6.01
CA CYS A 378 2.70 11.95 -6.85
C CYS A 378 2.94 10.70 -5.98
N PRO A 379 2.20 9.59 -6.19
CA PRO A 379 2.41 8.35 -5.46
C PRO A 379 3.83 7.78 -5.60
N SER A 380 4.47 7.95 -6.76
CA SER A 380 5.77 7.33 -7.07
C SER A 380 6.97 8.14 -6.57
N CYS A 381 6.94 9.48 -6.64
CA CYS A 381 8.08 10.31 -6.26
C CYS A 381 7.81 11.27 -5.09
N LEU A 382 6.57 11.36 -4.60
CA LEU A 382 6.14 12.28 -3.54
C LEU A 382 6.31 13.78 -3.88
N GLU A 383 6.66 14.12 -5.12
CA GLU A 383 6.68 15.51 -5.59
C GLU A 383 5.25 16.09 -5.68
N PRO A 384 5.04 17.37 -5.31
CA PRO A 384 3.73 18.00 -5.36
C PRO A 384 3.22 18.15 -6.80
N VAL A 385 1.91 17.99 -6.98
CA VAL A 385 1.21 18.15 -8.27
C VAL A 385 0.56 19.54 -8.30
N ASP A 386 1.33 20.61 -8.12
CA ASP A 386 0.75 21.95 -7.95
C ASP A 386 0.20 22.59 -9.23
N SER A 387 -0.51 23.70 -9.07
CA SER A 387 -1.13 24.46 -10.16
C SER A 387 -0.13 25.05 -11.15
N THR A 388 1.11 25.30 -10.73
CA THR A 388 2.19 25.82 -11.60
C THR A 388 2.67 24.71 -12.52
N MET A 389 2.94 23.52 -11.95
CA MET A 389 3.29 22.32 -12.69
C MET A 389 2.20 21.91 -13.68
N LEU A 390 0.94 22.04 -13.28
CA LEU A 390 -0.20 21.71 -14.13
C LEU A 390 -0.38 22.68 -15.31
N SER A 391 -0.14 23.97 -15.09
CA SER A 391 -0.21 25.01 -16.12
C SER A 391 0.89 24.83 -17.18
N SER A 392 2.12 24.53 -16.75
CA SER A 392 3.21 24.20 -17.69
C SER A 392 2.94 22.88 -18.43
N PHE A 393 2.47 21.85 -17.73
CA PHE A 393 2.20 20.54 -18.33
C PHE A 393 1.09 20.57 -19.37
N THR A 394 -0.02 21.27 -19.09
CA THR A 394 -1.11 21.45 -20.06
C THR A 394 -0.63 22.22 -21.29
N ALA A 395 0.12 23.32 -21.12
CA ALA A 395 0.71 24.05 -22.24
C ALA A 395 1.61 23.15 -23.12
N HIS A 396 2.47 22.33 -22.51
CA HIS A 396 3.35 21.42 -23.25
C HIS A 396 2.61 20.27 -23.94
N ASN A 397 1.56 19.71 -23.32
CA ASN A 397 0.76 18.65 -23.94
C ASN A 397 -0.15 19.17 -25.05
N THR A 398 -0.69 20.38 -24.93
CA THR A 398 -1.44 21.04 -26.02
C THR A 398 -0.55 21.23 -27.24
N LEU A 399 0.71 21.64 -27.07
CA LEU A 399 1.69 21.75 -28.15
C LEU A 399 1.97 20.38 -28.80
N LYS A 400 2.23 19.33 -28.01
CA LYS A 400 2.49 17.97 -28.52
C LYS A 400 1.29 17.35 -29.26
N LEU A 401 0.07 17.57 -28.77
CA LEU A 401 -1.16 17.13 -29.43
C LEU A 401 -1.42 17.90 -30.74
N SER A 402 -1.10 19.20 -30.77
CA SER A 402 -1.21 20.02 -31.98
C SER A 402 -0.21 19.61 -33.07
N GLU A 403 1.00 19.18 -32.69
CA GLU A 403 2.00 18.65 -33.62
C GLU A 403 1.58 17.29 -34.21
N ILE A 404 0.99 16.41 -33.39
CA ILE A 404 0.44 15.11 -33.85
C ILE A 404 -0.77 15.32 -34.77
N ALA A 405 -1.67 16.26 -34.46
CA ALA A 405 -2.80 16.62 -35.31
C ALA A 405 -2.37 17.28 -36.64
N SER A 406 -1.24 17.99 -36.64
CA SER A 406 -0.68 18.60 -37.85
C SER A 406 0.00 17.57 -38.76
N SER A 407 0.63 16.53 -38.19
CA SER A 407 1.27 15.44 -38.95
C SER A 407 0.30 14.45 -39.62
N SER A 408 -0.98 14.46 -39.22
CA SER A 408 -2.03 13.60 -39.78
C SER A 408 -2.83 14.27 -40.91
N ALA A 409 -2.54 15.54 -41.21
CA ALA A 409 -3.13 16.28 -42.33
C ALA A 409 -2.20 16.37 -43.56
N SER A 410 -1.10 15.61 -43.58
CA SER A 410 -0.06 15.66 -44.62
C SER A 410 0.29 14.28 -45.20
N ASN A 411 -0.71 13.42 -45.44
CA ASN A 411 -0.56 12.21 -46.26
C ASN A 411 -1.84 11.90 -47.02
#